data_AF-A0A2W4XH79-F1
#
_entry.id   AF-A0A2W4XH79-F1
#
_cell.length_a   1.000
_cell.length_b   1.000
_cell.length_c   1.000
_cell.angle_alpha   90.00
_cell.angle_beta   90.00
_cell.angle_gamma   90.00
#
_symmetry.space_group_name_H-M   'P 1'
#
loop_
_entity.id
_entity.type
_entity.pdbx_description
1 polymer ?
#
loop_
_entity_poly.entity_id
_entity_poly.type
_entity_poly.pdbx_seq_one_letter_code
_entity_poly.pdbx_strand_id
1 'polypeptide(L)'
;MSHPSQPPEQLPQQKLQNYCASQSIDLQFCQWPEFRLELVDGKFVVGGTLQGSRWLLKEALLGWGLESVIAFAPVEQWWESLCQAYDISCQSDDDWLTWAESLPISSDYRDSFYPPLGSKYAGEHRWIRDYLRQALSSAISQAGWGQCFGPNYGMQMDLDVLTPDILVLTTHQMAQNIAHNYYAEIAAYLVVEITFPEQDSVDRQSRKARYEQAEVQHYWIVDPDKKTFEFWRWSSEGYQLSAVDPDGCYRGIADLSFSSDIFWLGFEQDASPYIQTLPAFTSVHNAHQWELRKEPSVELGYGSVPFTPSVGLLPQPISPEQFIAWCPETKLEGGPFPLIGGGETGTRNAIAMLLMSLGLVETVRLVAGYEWVRSLRHVTRNQQQDSQKRDLWWQKAREIAQQLKVEHGVGGIGVIGSLIGDQPLNRWSEIHLVLWDTPEEFKKWRIFEILPVKLTEAVWALPGDWQEISQRMQILEGTWGAYGPRPRERVIFHWKETSADT
;
A
#
# COMPACT_ATOMS: atom_id res chain seq x y z
N MET A 1 9.41 17.09 -54.75
CA MET A 1 9.24 18.03 -53.61
C MET A 1 7.91 17.73 -52.99
N SER A 2 7.92 16.91 -51.95
CA SER A 2 6.72 16.47 -51.22
C SER A 2 6.71 17.24 -49.91
N HIS A 3 5.71 18.11 -49.72
CA HIS A 3 5.54 18.80 -48.44
C HIS A 3 5.34 17.77 -47.31
N PRO A 4 5.96 17.94 -46.14
CA PRO A 4 5.61 17.14 -44.98
C PRO A 4 4.22 17.59 -44.52
N SER A 5 3.27 16.66 -44.55
CA SER A 5 1.93 16.83 -43.99
C SER A 5 2.05 17.22 -42.52
N GLN A 6 1.54 18.40 -42.14
CA GLN A 6 1.35 18.71 -40.73
C GLN A 6 0.41 17.67 -40.11
N PRO A 7 0.70 17.17 -38.90
CA PRO A 7 -0.23 16.30 -38.20
C PRO A 7 -1.55 17.06 -37.97
N PRO A 8 -2.71 16.39 -38.07
CA PRO A 8 -4.00 17.06 -37.88
C PRO A 8 -4.06 17.70 -36.50
N GLU A 9 -4.50 18.97 -36.44
CA GLU A 9 -4.72 19.67 -35.18
C GLU A 9 -5.74 18.91 -34.34
N GLN A 10 -5.28 18.38 -33.19
CA GLN A 10 -6.14 17.70 -32.23
C GLN A 10 -7.17 18.68 -31.66
N LEU A 11 -8.44 18.24 -31.63
CA LEU A 11 -9.56 18.97 -31.03
C LEU A 11 -9.24 19.36 -29.57
N PRO A 12 -9.64 20.56 -29.09
CA PRO A 12 -9.36 21.01 -27.72
C PRO A 12 -9.81 20.02 -26.63
N GLN A 13 -10.90 19.28 -26.85
CA GLN A 13 -11.38 18.23 -25.95
C GLN A 13 -10.47 16.99 -25.91
N GLN A 14 -9.89 16.59 -27.05
CA GLN A 14 -8.91 15.51 -27.11
C GLN A 14 -7.56 15.92 -26.52
N LYS A 15 -7.19 17.21 -26.68
CA LYS A 15 -6.07 17.78 -25.94
C LYS A 15 -6.35 17.69 -24.43
N LEU A 16 -7.52 18.10 -23.93
CA LEU A 16 -7.89 18.02 -22.51
C LEU A 16 -7.90 16.59 -21.94
N GLN A 17 -8.47 15.61 -22.66
CA GLN A 17 -8.48 14.21 -22.24
C GLN A 17 -7.07 13.61 -22.18
N ASN A 18 -6.19 13.97 -23.13
CA ASN A 18 -4.77 13.60 -23.08
C ASN A 18 -3.95 14.48 -22.11
N TYR A 19 -4.46 15.65 -21.71
CA TYR A 19 -3.86 16.56 -20.72
C TYR A 19 -4.17 16.17 -19.28
N CYS A 20 -5.20 15.34 -19.06
CA CYS A 20 -5.57 14.83 -17.73
C CYS A 20 -4.82 13.54 -17.36
N ALA A 21 -4.18 12.85 -18.33
CA ALA A 21 -3.16 11.86 -18.02
C ALA A 21 -2.03 12.55 -17.24
N SER A 22 -1.63 12.00 -16.09
CA SER A 22 -0.49 12.54 -15.36
C SER A 22 0.74 12.38 -16.25
N GLN A 23 1.17 13.45 -16.93
CA GLN A 23 2.44 13.47 -17.68
C GLN A 23 3.68 13.37 -16.75
N SER A 24 3.44 13.14 -15.46
CA SER A 24 4.41 12.86 -14.39
C SER A 24 5.21 11.56 -14.56
N ILE A 25 4.92 10.75 -15.58
CA ILE A 25 5.71 9.56 -15.92
C ILE A 25 7.01 9.92 -16.65
N ASP A 26 7.13 11.14 -17.17
CA ASP A 26 8.41 11.70 -17.67
C ASP A 26 9.25 12.36 -16.55
N LEU A 27 8.83 12.30 -15.28
CA LEU A 27 9.66 12.73 -14.16
C LEU A 27 10.86 11.79 -13.98
N GLN A 28 12.02 12.34 -13.63
CA GLN A 28 13.18 11.54 -13.25
C GLN A 28 12.83 10.73 -11.99
N PHE A 29 13.29 9.48 -11.87
CA PHE A 29 13.03 8.60 -10.71
C PHE A 29 13.29 9.26 -9.34
N CYS A 30 14.18 10.26 -9.26
CA CYS A 30 14.46 11.03 -8.05
C CYS A 30 13.34 11.96 -7.57
N GLN A 31 12.32 12.20 -8.40
CA GLN A 31 11.21 13.09 -8.07
C GLN A 31 10.04 12.36 -7.40
N TRP A 32 10.02 11.02 -7.43
CA TRP A 32 9.00 10.20 -6.79
C TRP A 32 9.44 9.80 -5.39
N PRO A 33 8.57 9.80 -4.36
CA PRO A 33 8.92 9.21 -3.08
C PRO A 33 9.36 7.75 -3.28
N GLU A 34 10.28 7.28 -2.44
CA GLU A 34 10.48 5.84 -2.33
C GLU A 34 9.12 5.20 -2.05
N PHE A 35 8.74 4.22 -2.86
CA PHE A 35 7.43 3.61 -2.72
C PHE A 35 7.47 2.60 -1.57
N ARG A 36 7.32 3.11 -0.35
CA ARG A 36 7.05 2.38 0.90
C ARG A 36 5.73 2.86 1.48
N LEU A 37 4.98 1.96 2.08
CA LEU A 37 3.67 2.24 2.68
C LEU A 37 3.73 1.88 4.16
N GLU A 38 3.51 2.85 5.04
CA GLU A 38 3.70 2.69 6.48
C GLU A 38 2.54 3.34 7.26
N LEU A 39 2.34 2.89 8.49
CA LEU A 39 1.48 3.54 9.47
C LEU A 39 2.36 4.20 10.53
N VAL A 40 2.23 5.52 10.67
CA VAL A 40 3.02 6.30 11.63
C VAL A 40 2.10 7.31 12.31
N ASP A 41 2.02 7.26 13.64
CA ASP A 41 1.20 8.16 14.46
C ASP A 41 -0.28 8.18 13.99
N GLY A 42 -0.80 7.01 13.62
CA GLY A 42 -2.15 6.84 13.07
C GLY A 42 -2.35 7.38 11.64
N LYS A 43 -1.27 7.68 10.90
CA LYS A 43 -1.32 8.20 9.53
C LYS A 43 -0.67 7.26 8.53
N PHE A 44 -1.29 7.14 7.37
CA PHE A 44 -0.77 6.47 6.19
C PHE A 44 0.32 7.32 5.52
N VAL A 45 1.56 6.83 5.65
CA VAL A 45 2.78 7.51 5.23
C VAL A 45 3.36 6.82 4.00
N VAL A 46 3.68 7.61 2.98
CA VAL A 46 4.31 7.15 1.74
C VAL A 46 5.76 7.63 1.70
N GLY A 47 6.71 6.71 1.52
CA GLY A 47 8.14 7.04 1.49
C GLY A 47 8.65 7.67 2.78
N GLY A 48 8.14 7.21 3.93
CA GLY A 48 8.54 7.67 5.26
C GLY A 48 8.14 9.11 5.62
N THR A 49 7.40 9.83 4.76
CA THR A 49 7.01 11.23 5.04
C THR A 49 5.57 11.55 4.66
N LEU A 50 4.95 12.52 5.37
CA LEU A 50 3.65 13.08 4.95
C LEU A 50 3.75 13.85 3.62
N GLN A 51 4.94 14.31 3.24
CA GLN A 51 5.13 14.96 1.95
C GLN A 51 4.98 13.96 0.78
N GLY A 52 5.49 12.73 0.95
CA GLY A 52 5.23 11.63 0.02
C GLY A 52 3.75 11.29 -0.06
N SER A 53 3.04 11.27 1.07
CA SER A 53 1.58 11.05 1.09
C SER A 53 0.82 12.14 0.34
N ARG A 54 1.16 13.42 0.54
CA ARG A 54 0.57 14.55 -0.21
C ARG A 54 0.82 14.42 -1.71
N TRP A 55 2.04 14.05 -2.08
CA TRP A 55 2.40 13.85 -3.49
C TRP A 55 1.56 12.73 -4.10
N LEU A 56 1.47 11.56 -3.46
CA LEU A 56 0.71 10.44 -4.00
C LEU A 56 -0.78 10.77 -4.12
N LEU A 57 -1.35 11.48 -3.13
CA LEU A 57 -2.75 11.91 -3.20
C LEU A 57 -2.96 12.90 -4.36
N LYS A 58 -2.05 13.86 -4.55
CA LYS A 58 -2.11 14.79 -5.67
C LYS A 58 -2.06 14.07 -7.02
N GLU A 59 -1.15 13.11 -7.20
CA GLU A 59 -1.09 12.32 -8.43
C GLU A 59 -2.36 11.50 -8.64
N ALA A 60 -2.95 10.96 -7.56
CA ALA A 60 -4.24 10.29 -7.63
C ALA A 60 -5.37 11.26 -8.04
N LEU A 61 -5.42 12.47 -7.49
CA LEU A 61 -6.41 13.50 -7.84
C LEU A 61 -6.31 13.92 -9.31
N LEU A 62 -5.09 14.14 -9.80
CA LEU A 62 -4.82 14.51 -11.19
C LEU A 62 -5.18 13.39 -12.15
N GLY A 63 -4.84 12.15 -11.79
CA GLY A 63 -5.01 11.02 -12.68
C GLY A 63 -6.40 10.38 -12.64
N TRP A 64 -6.88 9.99 -11.46
CA TRP A 64 -8.17 9.34 -11.29
C TRP A 64 -9.35 10.33 -11.29
N GLY A 65 -9.06 11.63 -11.21
CA GLY A 65 -10.03 12.71 -11.16
C GLY A 65 -10.63 12.90 -9.76
N LEU A 66 -11.17 14.09 -9.51
CA LEU A 66 -11.71 14.46 -8.19
C LEU A 66 -12.90 13.60 -7.74
N GLU A 67 -13.67 13.03 -8.67
CA GLU A 67 -14.78 12.12 -8.33
C GLU A 67 -14.31 10.87 -7.56
N SER A 68 -13.06 10.43 -7.81
CA SER A 68 -12.45 9.29 -7.11
C SER A 68 -12.21 9.59 -5.63
N VAL A 69 -11.97 10.84 -5.24
CA VAL A 69 -11.81 11.20 -3.83
C VAL A 69 -13.12 11.66 -3.21
N ILE A 70 -13.96 12.38 -3.96
CA ILE A 70 -15.24 12.89 -3.47
C ILE A 70 -16.12 11.74 -2.98
N ALA A 71 -15.99 10.57 -3.60
CA ALA A 71 -16.69 9.35 -3.23
C ALA A 71 -16.53 8.90 -1.75
N PHE A 72 -15.53 9.39 -1.02
CA PHE A 72 -15.25 8.97 0.37
C PHE A 72 -15.81 9.88 1.46
N ALA A 73 -16.43 11.01 1.12
CA ALA A 73 -17.06 11.89 2.10
C ALA A 73 -18.33 12.55 1.53
N PRO A 74 -19.31 12.93 2.38
CA PRO A 74 -20.48 13.67 1.95
C PRO A 74 -20.10 14.96 1.20
N VAL A 75 -20.88 15.31 0.17
CA VAL A 75 -20.61 16.48 -0.68
C VAL A 75 -20.60 17.76 0.15
N GLU A 76 -21.42 17.84 1.18
CA GLU A 76 -21.50 18.96 2.12
C GLU A 76 -20.17 19.19 2.86
N GLN A 77 -19.48 18.11 3.26
CA GLN A 77 -18.19 18.23 3.93
C GLN A 77 -17.10 18.74 2.98
N TRP A 78 -17.19 18.44 1.70
CA TRP A 78 -16.27 19.00 0.70
C TRP A 78 -16.47 20.50 0.52
N TRP A 79 -17.72 20.98 0.43
CA TRP A 79 -18.01 22.41 0.40
C TRP A 79 -17.52 23.12 1.67
N GLU A 80 -17.77 22.53 2.84
CA GLU A 80 -17.26 23.05 4.11
C GLU A 80 -15.73 23.09 4.14
N SER A 81 -15.06 22.06 3.62
CA SER A 81 -13.60 22.01 3.57
C SER A 81 -13.00 23.10 2.69
N LEU A 82 -13.65 23.46 1.57
CA LEU A 82 -13.26 24.60 0.73
C LEU A 82 -13.40 25.92 1.49
N CYS A 83 -14.51 26.12 2.20
CA CYS A 83 -14.72 27.30 3.04
C CYS A 83 -13.60 27.44 4.08
N GLN A 84 -13.27 26.37 4.80
CA GLN A 84 -12.22 26.38 5.82
C GLN A 84 -10.82 26.53 5.22
N ALA A 85 -10.53 25.89 4.09
CA ALA A 85 -9.20 25.89 3.49
C ALA A 85 -8.79 27.26 2.94
N TYR A 86 -9.76 28.01 2.39
CA TYR A 86 -9.55 29.29 1.70
C TYR A 86 -10.11 30.50 2.46
N ASP A 87 -10.67 30.31 3.66
CA ASP A 87 -11.29 31.37 4.47
C ASP A 87 -12.37 32.15 3.69
N ILE A 88 -13.27 31.39 3.05
CA ILE A 88 -14.39 31.93 2.24
C ILE A 88 -15.74 31.58 2.86
N SER A 89 -16.76 32.34 2.50
CA SER A 89 -18.13 32.19 3.02
C SER A 89 -19.16 32.15 1.89
N CYS A 90 -18.97 31.25 0.93
CA CYS A 90 -19.94 31.01 -0.15
C CYS A 90 -21.18 30.29 0.40
N GLN A 91 -22.39 30.80 0.14
CA GLN A 91 -23.63 30.20 0.65
C GLN A 91 -24.61 29.80 -0.46
N SER A 92 -24.39 30.26 -1.69
CA SER A 92 -25.22 29.96 -2.86
C SER A 92 -24.40 29.42 -4.04
N ASP A 93 -25.09 28.79 -4.99
CA ASP A 93 -24.49 28.34 -6.26
C ASP A 93 -23.81 29.50 -7.02
N ASP A 94 -24.38 30.70 -6.96
CA ASP A 94 -23.84 31.89 -7.61
C ASP A 94 -22.58 32.41 -6.91
N ASP A 95 -22.52 32.33 -5.57
CA ASP A 95 -21.30 32.68 -4.82
C ASP A 95 -20.15 31.76 -5.19
N TRP A 96 -20.42 30.46 -5.29
CA TRP A 96 -19.42 29.46 -5.66
C TRP A 96 -18.92 29.65 -7.08
N LEU A 97 -19.80 29.99 -8.03
CA LEU A 97 -19.44 30.31 -9.40
C LEU A 97 -18.57 31.57 -9.47
N THR A 98 -19.01 32.64 -8.81
CA THR A 98 -18.28 33.91 -8.76
C THR A 98 -16.88 33.72 -8.16
N TRP A 99 -16.79 32.96 -7.06
CA TRP A 99 -15.50 32.62 -6.46
C TRP A 99 -14.64 31.77 -7.41
N ALA A 100 -15.19 30.72 -8.02
CA ALA A 100 -14.45 29.85 -8.93
C ALA A 100 -13.92 30.61 -10.16
N GLU A 101 -14.67 31.57 -10.69
CA GLU A 101 -14.26 32.46 -11.79
C GLU A 101 -13.18 33.47 -11.38
N SER A 102 -13.10 33.82 -10.09
CA SER A 102 -12.09 34.74 -9.55
C SER A 102 -10.71 34.09 -9.37
N LEU A 103 -10.65 32.75 -9.33
CA LEU A 103 -9.40 32.03 -9.19
C LEU A 103 -8.59 32.10 -10.49
N PRO A 104 -7.25 32.23 -10.42
CA PRO A 104 -6.43 32.17 -11.61
C PRO A 104 -6.69 30.83 -12.33
N ILE A 105 -6.84 30.88 -13.66
CA ILE A 105 -6.90 29.69 -14.53
C ILE A 105 -5.50 29.07 -14.51
N SER A 106 -5.15 28.41 -13.43
CA SER A 106 -3.75 28.23 -13.06
C SER A 106 -3.22 26.90 -13.57
N SER A 107 -2.18 26.97 -14.39
CA SER A 107 -1.18 25.94 -14.62
C SER A 107 -0.32 25.66 -13.37
N ASP A 108 -0.31 26.57 -12.39
CA ASP A 108 0.68 26.62 -11.29
C ASP A 108 0.48 25.53 -10.23
N TYR A 109 -0.72 24.96 -10.10
CA TYR A 109 -0.91 23.80 -9.21
C TYR A 109 -0.29 22.53 -9.79
N ARG A 110 -0.14 22.41 -11.12
CA ARG A 110 0.60 21.29 -11.74
C ARG A 110 2.10 21.51 -11.59
N ASP A 111 2.56 22.76 -11.73
CA ASP A 111 3.97 23.14 -11.66
C ASP A 111 4.50 23.38 -10.23
N SER A 112 3.69 23.07 -9.21
CA SER A 112 4.13 23.18 -7.81
C SER A 112 5.35 22.26 -7.59
N PHE A 113 6.51 22.88 -7.40
CA PHE A 113 7.77 22.19 -7.18
C PHE A 113 7.71 21.36 -5.89
N TYR A 114 7.78 20.04 -6.03
CA TYR A 114 8.18 19.19 -4.92
C TYR A 114 9.71 19.13 -4.89
N PRO A 115 10.34 19.22 -3.70
CA PRO A 115 11.73 18.79 -3.58
C PRO A 115 11.84 17.33 -4.05
N PRO A 116 13.02 16.86 -4.45
CA PRO A 116 13.21 15.44 -4.77
C PRO A 116 12.74 14.59 -3.58
N LEU A 117 11.63 13.88 -3.77
CA LEU A 117 11.05 13.01 -2.76
C LEU A 117 11.69 11.62 -2.81
N GLY A 118 12.38 11.29 -3.89
CA GLY A 118 13.16 10.06 -4.01
C GLY A 118 14.61 10.37 -4.24
N SER A 119 15.29 9.38 -4.81
CA SER A 119 16.72 9.47 -5.04
C SER A 119 17.10 8.96 -6.42
N LYS A 120 18.08 9.63 -7.02
CA LYS A 120 18.73 9.12 -8.24
C LYS A 120 19.50 7.80 -7.97
N TYR A 121 19.78 7.50 -6.70
CA TYR A 121 20.46 6.30 -6.23
C TYR A 121 19.51 5.11 -5.98
N ALA A 122 18.24 5.19 -6.39
CA ALA A 122 17.25 4.11 -6.19
C ALA A 122 17.69 2.73 -6.73
N GLY A 123 18.48 2.71 -7.81
CA GLY A 123 19.06 1.48 -8.35
C GLY A 123 20.14 0.88 -7.44
N GLU A 124 21.08 1.70 -6.98
CA GLU A 124 22.16 1.28 -6.08
C GLU A 124 21.61 0.84 -4.72
N HIS A 125 20.66 1.59 -4.17
CA HIS A 125 19.92 1.23 -2.95
C HIS A 125 19.31 -0.17 -3.05
N ARG A 126 18.57 -0.43 -4.14
CA ARG A 126 17.97 -1.75 -4.39
C ARG A 126 19.01 -2.85 -4.44
N TRP A 127 20.11 -2.64 -5.15
CA TRP A 127 21.17 -3.65 -5.27
C TRP A 127 21.87 -3.93 -3.94
N ILE A 128 22.24 -2.89 -3.18
CA ILE A 128 22.86 -3.01 -1.86
C ILE A 128 21.92 -3.75 -0.91
N ARG A 129 20.65 -3.36 -0.86
CA ARG A 129 19.63 -4.02 -0.03
C ARG A 129 19.49 -5.49 -0.38
N ASP A 130 19.31 -5.82 -1.66
CA ASP A 130 19.04 -7.19 -2.10
C ASP A 130 20.25 -8.10 -1.84
N TYR A 131 21.47 -7.60 -2.10
CA TYR A 131 22.72 -8.31 -1.81
C TYR A 131 22.95 -8.50 -0.31
N LEU A 132 22.82 -7.44 0.49
CA LEU A 132 22.96 -7.49 1.94
C LEU A 132 21.96 -8.46 2.57
N ARG A 133 20.69 -8.39 2.14
CA ARG A 133 19.63 -9.30 2.61
C ARG A 133 19.95 -10.76 2.27
N GLN A 134 20.44 -11.03 1.07
CA GLN A 134 20.83 -12.39 0.67
C GLN A 134 21.98 -12.92 1.53
N ALA A 135 23.05 -12.15 1.68
CA ALA A 135 24.23 -12.55 2.45
C ALA A 135 23.89 -12.76 3.94
N LEU A 136 23.13 -11.83 4.53
CA LEU A 136 22.67 -11.89 5.92
C LEU A 136 21.71 -13.06 6.14
N SER A 137 20.76 -13.30 5.22
CA SER A 137 19.82 -14.41 5.30
C SER A 137 20.52 -15.76 5.25
N SER A 138 21.57 -15.89 4.43
CA SER A 138 22.38 -17.11 4.36
C SER A 138 23.09 -17.37 5.69
N ALA A 139 23.73 -16.34 6.26
CA ALA A 139 24.47 -16.46 7.51
C ALA A 139 23.57 -16.77 8.71
N ILE A 140 22.41 -16.13 8.81
CA ILE A 140 21.42 -16.39 9.87
C ILE A 140 20.82 -17.79 9.74
N SER A 141 20.50 -18.21 8.51
CA SER A 141 20.03 -19.56 8.25
C SER A 141 21.09 -20.59 8.68
N GLN A 142 22.36 -20.42 8.28
CA GLN A 142 23.46 -21.29 8.72
C GLN A 142 23.63 -21.31 10.25
N ALA A 143 23.37 -20.20 10.93
CA ALA A 143 23.43 -20.09 12.39
C ALA A 143 22.19 -20.63 13.12
N GLY A 144 21.11 -20.96 12.38
CA GLY A 144 19.90 -21.59 12.89
C GLY A 144 19.02 -20.74 13.81
N TRP A 145 19.33 -19.45 14.03
CA TRP A 145 18.70 -18.66 15.09
C TRP A 145 17.66 -17.64 14.63
N GLY A 146 17.34 -17.50 13.33
CA GLY A 146 16.33 -16.53 12.91
C GLY A 146 15.94 -16.56 11.43
N GLN A 147 15.23 -15.53 10.99
CA GLN A 147 14.83 -15.31 9.61
C GLN A 147 14.88 -13.83 9.22
N CYS A 148 15.31 -13.55 8.00
CA CYS A 148 15.32 -12.20 7.41
C CYS A 148 14.07 -11.94 6.57
N PHE A 149 13.50 -10.74 6.69
CA PHE A 149 12.40 -10.25 5.87
C PHE A 149 12.82 -8.98 5.12
N GLY A 150 12.11 -8.67 4.04
CA GLY A 150 12.41 -7.55 3.15
C GLY A 150 11.44 -6.36 3.31
N PRO A 151 11.53 -5.36 2.41
CA PRO A 151 10.89 -4.04 2.55
C PRO A 151 9.36 -4.02 2.42
N ASN A 152 8.73 -5.16 2.17
CA ASN A 152 7.27 -5.30 2.08
C ASN A 152 6.70 -6.08 3.28
N TYR A 153 7.50 -6.31 4.31
CA TYR A 153 7.09 -6.99 5.53
C TYR A 153 6.90 -5.97 6.65
N GLY A 154 5.68 -5.84 7.16
CA GLY A 154 5.34 -4.89 8.21
C GLY A 154 5.93 -5.28 9.56
N MET A 155 6.49 -4.32 10.28
CA MET A 155 6.89 -4.45 11.66
C MET A 155 5.98 -3.56 12.49
N GLN A 156 5.01 -4.17 13.17
CA GLN A 156 4.11 -3.45 14.06
C GLN A 156 4.81 -3.20 15.39
N MET A 157 4.83 -1.93 15.81
CA MET A 157 5.37 -1.45 17.07
C MET A 157 4.31 -0.55 17.71
N ASP A 158 3.59 -1.08 18.70
CA ASP A 158 2.42 -0.41 19.30
C ASP A 158 1.37 -0.04 18.23
N LEU A 159 1.19 1.27 17.96
CA LEU A 159 0.26 1.80 16.97
C LEU A 159 0.89 2.05 15.59
N ASP A 160 2.21 1.92 15.46
CA ASP A 160 2.94 2.12 14.21
C ASP A 160 3.14 0.79 13.48
N VAL A 161 3.19 0.83 12.15
CA VAL A 161 3.59 -0.29 11.29
C VAL A 161 4.60 0.23 10.29
N LEU A 162 5.88 -0.07 10.52
CA LEU A 162 6.98 0.34 9.65
C LEU A 162 7.38 -0.79 8.70
N THR A 163 8.00 -0.43 7.58
CA THR A 163 8.55 -1.39 6.61
C THR A 163 10.04 -1.10 6.40
N PRO A 164 10.91 -1.58 7.30
CA PRO A 164 12.34 -1.40 7.15
C PRO A 164 12.88 -2.13 5.91
N ASP A 165 14.02 -1.68 5.37
CA ASP A 165 14.65 -2.32 4.21
C ASP A 165 14.96 -3.81 4.45
N ILE A 166 15.49 -4.11 5.64
CA ILE A 166 15.74 -5.47 6.11
C ILE A 166 15.41 -5.52 7.60
N LEU A 167 14.72 -6.57 8.02
CA LEU A 167 14.51 -6.88 9.42
C LEU A 167 14.76 -8.36 9.71
N VAL A 168 15.19 -8.65 10.93
CA VAL A 168 15.47 -10.02 11.39
C VAL A 168 14.66 -10.34 12.63
N LEU A 169 13.93 -11.45 12.58
CA LEU A 169 13.30 -12.05 13.75
C LEU A 169 14.11 -13.27 14.20
N THR A 170 14.36 -13.36 15.50
CA THR A 170 14.97 -14.53 16.13
C THR A 170 13.97 -15.71 16.16
N THR A 171 14.46 -16.93 16.32
CA THR A 171 13.66 -18.12 16.59
C THR A 171 12.77 -17.94 17.81
N HIS A 172 13.30 -17.32 18.88
CA HIS A 172 12.53 -17.03 20.08
C HIS A 172 11.38 -16.07 19.84
N GLN A 173 11.56 -15.06 18.98
CA GLN A 173 10.46 -14.15 18.59
C GLN A 173 9.42 -14.88 17.73
N MET A 174 9.87 -15.65 16.73
CA MET A 174 8.95 -16.39 15.85
C MET A 174 8.15 -17.45 16.61
N ALA A 175 8.75 -18.10 17.62
CA ALA A 175 8.09 -19.10 18.47
C ALA A 175 6.93 -18.54 19.32
N GLN A 176 6.79 -17.21 19.42
CA GLN A 176 5.69 -16.58 20.13
C GLN A 176 4.39 -16.52 19.31
N ASN A 177 4.40 -17.01 18.06
CA ASN A 177 3.25 -16.95 17.15
C ASN A 177 2.73 -15.51 16.98
N ILE A 178 3.65 -14.58 16.73
CA ILE A 178 3.41 -13.15 16.44
C ILE A 178 4.00 -12.72 15.10
N ALA A 179 4.68 -13.63 14.40
CA ALA A 179 5.06 -13.47 13.00
C ALA A 179 3.92 -13.99 12.12
N HIS A 180 3.54 -13.21 11.12
CA HIS A 180 2.45 -13.46 10.19
C HIS A 180 2.98 -13.51 8.76
N ASN A 181 2.11 -13.74 7.78
CA ASN A 181 2.54 -13.90 6.39
C ASN A 181 3.23 -12.64 5.82
N TYR A 182 2.80 -11.45 6.26
CA TYR A 182 3.23 -10.16 5.69
C TYR A 182 3.62 -9.12 6.74
N TYR A 183 3.52 -9.45 8.03
CA TYR A 183 3.90 -8.54 9.12
C TYR A 183 4.24 -9.32 10.40
N ALA A 184 4.83 -8.65 11.38
CA ALA A 184 4.98 -9.19 12.73
C ALA A 184 4.53 -8.17 13.80
N GLU A 185 3.93 -8.67 14.87
CA GLU A 185 3.44 -7.89 16.02
C GLU A 185 4.55 -7.72 17.09
N ILE A 186 5.77 -7.48 16.64
CA ILE A 186 6.93 -7.30 17.51
C ILE A 186 8.02 -6.48 16.82
N ALA A 187 8.72 -5.67 17.62
CA ALA A 187 9.96 -5.04 17.21
C ALA A 187 11.00 -6.11 16.82
N ALA A 188 11.60 -5.96 15.64
CA ALA A 188 12.61 -6.89 15.15
C ALA A 188 13.87 -6.86 16.02
N TYR A 189 14.62 -7.96 16.02
CA TYR A 189 15.90 -8.03 16.73
C TYR A 189 16.98 -7.18 16.06
N LEU A 190 17.01 -7.19 14.73
CA LEU A 190 17.84 -6.33 13.90
C LEU A 190 16.96 -5.63 12.87
N VAL A 191 17.15 -4.32 12.73
CA VAL A 191 16.65 -3.51 11.62
C VAL A 191 17.84 -2.92 10.86
N VAL A 192 17.78 -2.95 9.53
CA VAL A 192 18.75 -2.29 8.65
C VAL A 192 18.01 -1.32 7.74
N GLU A 193 18.50 -0.09 7.62
CA GLU A 193 18.03 0.89 6.64
C GLU A 193 19.19 1.30 5.72
N ILE A 194 18.93 1.32 4.41
CA ILE A 194 19.89 1.85 3.42
C ILE A 194 19.46 3.27 3.10
N THR A 195 20.31 4.25 3.42
CA THR A 195 19.94 5.66 3.33
C THR A 195 19.92 6.16 1.89
N PHE A 196 19.00 7.07 1.60
CA PHE A 196 19.12 7.99 0.47
C PHE A 196 19.76 9.31 0.89
N PRO A 197 20.71 9.87 0.14
CA PRO A 197 21.27 11.20 0.43
C PRO A 197 20.21 12.29 0.58
N GLU A 198 19.15 12.23 -0.23
CA GLU A 198 18.03 13.19 -0.23
C GLU A 198 17.08 13.03 0.96
N GLN A 199 17.10 11.89 1.66
CA GLN A 199 16.23 11.57 2.79
C GLN A 199 16.98 11.10 4.05
N ASP A 200 18.27 11.41 4.16
CA ASP A 200 19.18 10.92 5.22
C ASP A 200 18.64 11.15 6.65
N SER A 201 17.94 12.27 6.87
CA SER A 201 17.31 12.61 8.15
C SER A 201 16.14 11.68 8.56
N VAL A 202 15.47 11.04 7.59
CA VAL A 202 14.37 10.11 7.86
C VAL A 202 14.91 8.91 8.63
N ASP A 203 15.95 8.26 8.11
CA ASP A 203 16.53 7.07 8.74
C ASP A 203 17.31 7.43 10.02
N ARG A 204 18.22 8.41 9.93
CA ARG A 204 19.15 8.73 11.02
C ARG A 204 18.52 9.43 12.21
N GLN A 205 17.35 10.07 12.05
CA GLN A 205 16.69 10.80 13.12
C GLN A 205 15.31 10.23 13.39
N SER A 206 14.41 10.27 12.39
CA SER A 206 13.00 9.96 12.59
C SER A 206 12.75 8.47 12.86
N ARG A 207 13.37 7.57 12.09
CA ARG A 207 13.28 6.12 12.30
C ARG A 207 14.13 5.67 13.48
N LYS A 208 15.37 6.16 13.60
CA LYS A 208 16.22 5.89 14.76
C LYS A 208 15.48 6.13 16.08
N ALA A 209 14.83 7.29 16.25
CA ALA A 209 14.09 7.61 17.46
C ALA A 209 12.95 6.60 17.75
N ARG A 210 12.25 6.14 16.71
CA ARG A 210 11.18 5.13 16.84
C ARG A 210 11.72 3.75 17.20
N TYR A 211 12.79 3.31 16.53
CA TYR A 211 13.45 2.05 16.87
C TYR A 211 14.05 2.06 18.27
N GLU A 212 14.53 3.22 18.73
CA GLU A 212 15.04 3.43 20.09
C GLU A 212 13.92 3.33 21.12
N GLN A 213 12.76 3.95 20.85
CA GLN A 213 11.56 3.84 21.68
C GLN A 213 10.99 2.42 21.72
N ALA A 214 11.07 1.69 20.62
CA ALA A 214 10.64 0.30 20.51
C ALA A 214 11.70 -0.72 20.98
N GLU A 215 12.83 -0.25 21.51
CA GLU A 215 13.92 -1.08 22.06
C GLU A 215 14.47 -2.12 21.06
N VAL A 216 14.49 -1.79 19.77
CA VAL A 216 15.07 -2.64 18.72
C VAL A 216 16.55 -2.85 19.04
N GLN A 217 16.96 -4.11 19.26
CA GLN A 217 18.26 -4.43 19.85
C GLN A 217 19.45 -3.97 19.00
N HIS A 218 19.33 -4.11 17.68
CA HIS A 218 20.33 -3.66 16.71
C HIS A 218 19.69 -2.84 15.60
N TYR A 219 20.24 -1.65 15.35
CA TYR A 219 19.86 -0.81 14.24
C TYR A 219 21.09 -0.48 13.39
N TRP A 220 21.08 -0.91 12.14
CA TRP A 220 22.18 -0.65 11.21
C TRP A 220 21.76 0.38 10.18
N ILE A 221 22.62 1.38 9.97
CA ILE A 221 22.45 2.38 8.92
C ILE A 221 23.54 2.14 7.88
N VAL A 222 23.14 1.97 6.62
CA VAL A 222 24.04 1.77 5.50
C VAL A 222 24.02 3.03 4.65
N ASP A 223 25.18 3.65 4.45
CA ASP A 223 25.34 4.82 3.57
C ASP A 223 26.05 4.36 2.28
N PRO A 224 25.30 4.23 1.15
CA PRO A 224 25.86 3.83 -0.14
C PRO A 224 26.91 4.80 -0.68
N ASP A 225 26.73 6.11 -0.49
CA ASP A 225 27.58 7.14 -1.05
C ASP A 225 28.94 7.16 -0.36
N LYS A 226 28.94 7.02 0.97
CA LYS A 226 30.17 6.92 1.77
C LYS A 226 30.73 5.49 1.84
N LYS A 227 29.98 4.48 1.39
CA LYS A 227 30.28 3.06 1.60
C LYS A 227 30.57 2.73 3.06
N THR A 228 29.67 3.14 3.96
CA THR A 228 29.85 2.94 5.41
C THR A 228 28.67 2.24 6.05
N PHE A 229 28.95 1.58 7.18
CA PHE A 229 27.95 1.02 8.09
C PHE A 229 28.07 1.70 9.44
N GLU A 230 26.93 2.02 10.04
CA GLU A 230 26.84 2.42 11.45
C GLU A 230 26.05 1.37 12.22
N PHE A 231 26.67 0.84 13.27
CA PHE A 231 26.09 -0.23 14.08
C PHE A 231 25.60 0.32 15.42
N TRP A 232 24.30 0.63 15.50
CA TRP A 232 23.68 1.08 16.74
C TRP A 232 23.19 -0.11 17.54
N ARG A 233 23.53 -0.14 18.84
CA ARG A 233 23.10 -1.18 19.78
C ARG A 233 22.30 -0.56 20.91
N TRP A 234 21.12 -1.12 21.17
CA TRP A 234 20.27 -0.64 22.26
C TRP A 234 20.86 -1.00 23.63
N SER A 235 20.66 -0.10 24.59
CA SER A 235 20.99 -0.28 25.99
C SER A 235 19.98 0.48 26.84
N SER A 236 20.02 0.31 28.16
CA SER A 236 19.19 1.08 29.09
C SER A 236 19.47 2.59 29.05
N GLU A 237 20.60 3.02 28.49
CA GLU A 237 20.96 4.43 28.30
C GLU A 237 20.59 4.95 26.89
N GLY A 238 19.90 4.14 26.08
CA GLY A 238 19.60 4.42 24.68
C GLY A 238 20.59 3.79 23.71
N TYR A 239 20.54 4.21 22.46
CA TYR A 239 21.38 3.68 21.39
C TYR A 239 22.83 4.14 21.51
N GLN A 240 23.75 3.18 21.51
CA GLN A 240 25.20 3.41 21.49
C GLN A 240 25.80 2.94 20.17
N LEU A 241 26.65 3.76 19.58
CA LEU A 241 27.38 3.39 18.37
C LEU A 241 28.46 2.36 18.72
N SER A 242 28.42 1.21 18.06
CA SER A 242 29.38 0.12 18.26
C SER A 242 30.53 0.24 17.27
N ALA A 243 31.75 0.04 17.76
CA ALA A 243 32.94 -0.05 16.93
C ALA A 243 33.06 -1.44 16.28
N VAL A 244 33.75 -1.50 15.13
CA VAL A 244 34.26 -2.75 14.59
C VAL A 244 35.48 -3.21 15.39
N ASP A 245 35.72 -4.52 15.42
CA ASP A 245 36.90 -5.11 16.05
C ASP A 245 38.19 -4.72 15.27
N PRO A 246 39.38 -4.88 15.86
CA PRO A 246 40.65 -4.52 15.22
C PRO A 246 40.93 -5.21 13.87
N ASP A 247 40.25 -6.32 13.58
CA ASP A 247 40.33 -7.06 12.32
C ASP A 247 39.29 -6.60 11.28
N GLY A 248 38.59 -5.49 11.53
CA GLY A 248 37.63 -4.88 10.62
C GLY A 248 36.27 -5.58 10.58
N CYS A 249 35.99 -6.49 11.52
CA CYS A 249 34.72 -7.19 11.61
C CYS A 249 33.82 -6.63 12.72
N TYR A 250 32.53 -6.50 12.45
CA TYR A 250 31.51 -6.27 13.47
C TYR A 250 31.03 -7.60 14.05
N ARG A 251 31.08 -7.74 15.38
CA ARG A 251 30.65 -8.93 16.15
C ARG A 251 29.68 -8.60 17.29
N GLY A 252 28.81 -7.60 17.08
CA GLY A 252 27.83 -7.21 18.09
C GLY A 252 26.60 -8.12 18.16
N ILE A 253 26.40 -9.00 17.16
CA ILE A 253 25.33 -10.01 17.14
C ILE A 253 25.95 -11.37 17.43
N ALA A 254 25.35 -12.14 18.33
CA ALA A 254 25.84 -13.47 18.70
C ALA A 254 25.96 -14.40 17.47
N ASP A 255 27.05 -15.15 17.42
CA ASP A 255 27.35 -16.15 16.38
C ASP A 255 27.39 -15.61 14.93
N LEU A 256 27.49 -14.28 14.77
CA LEU A 256 27.58 -13.60 13.48
C LEU A 256 28.76 -12.63 13.48
N SER A 257 29.61 -12.73 12.45
CA SER A 257 30.70 -11.79 12.19
C SER A 257 30.51 -11.20 10.80
N PHE A 258 30.52 -9.86 10.71
CA PHE A 258 30.30 -9.13 9.46
C PHE A 258 31.50 -8.23 9.11
N SER A 259 32.04 -8.34 7.89
CA SER A 259 33.08 -7.44 7.38
C SER A 259 32.48 -6.47 6.35
N SER A 260 32.43 -5.18 6.71
CA SER A 260 32.00 -4.12 5.79
C SER A 260 32.93 -4.01 4.58
N ASP A 261 34.23 -4.17 4.78
CA ASP A 261 35.22 -4.05 3.70
C ASP A 261 35.01 -5.15 2.64
N ILE A 262 34.80 -6.41 3.08
CA ILE A 262 34.47 -7.50 2.16
C ILE A 262 33.14 -7.25 1.46
N PHE A 263 32.13 -6.75 2.16
CA PHE A 263 30.84 -6.39 1.54
C PHE A 263 31.02 -5.38 0.40
N TRP A 264 31.79 -4.30 0.65
CA TRP A 264 32.00 -3.25 -0.36
C TRP A 264 32.94 -3.67 -1.50
N LEU A 265 33.91 -4.56 -1.25
CA LEU A 265 34.77 -5.13 -2.30
C LEU A 265 33.97 -5.74 -3.45
N GLY A 266 32.77 -6.28 -3.18
CA GLY A 266 31.86 -6.83 -4.19
C GLY A 266 31.28 -5.80 -5.17
N PHE A 267 31.44 -4.51 -4.87
CA PHE A 267 30.95 -3.40 -5.70
C PHE A 267 32.09 -2.61 -6.39
N GLU A 268 33.36 -2.94 -6.12
CA GLU A 268 34.53 -2.20 -6.66
C GLU A 268 35.10 -2.78 -7.96
N GLN A 269 34.70 -3.99 -8.34
CA GLN A 269 35.12 -4.61 -9.59
C GLN A 269 33.92 -4.67 -10.54
N ASP A 270 34.13 -4.58 -11.86
CA ASP A 270 33.14 -4.93 -12.90
C ASP A 270 32.67 -6.41 -12.81
N ALA A 271 33.03 -7.12 -11.75
CA ALA A 271 32.48 -8.38 -11.36
C ALA A 271 31.13 -8.14 -10.67
N SER A 272 30.08 -8.76 -11.21
CA SER A 272 28.80 -8.88 -10.54
C SER A 272 28.97 -9.25 -9.05
N PRO A 273 28.22 -8.65 -8.09
CA PRO A 273 28.32 -8.98 -6.66
C PRO A 273 28.06 -10.48 -6.39
N TYR A 274 27.49 -11.20 -7.35
CA TYR A 274 27.28 -12.64 -7.33
C TYR A 274 28.55 -13.49 -7.64
N ILE A 275 29.68 -12.86 -8.01
CA ILE A 275 30.94 -13.55 -8.38
C ILE A 275 31.98 -13.51 -7.23
N GLN A 276 31.74 -12.71 -6.19
CA GLN A 276 32.65 -12.60 -5.04
C GLN A 276 32.66 -13.90 -4.21
N THR A 277 33.84 -14.45 -3.97
CA THR A 277 34.01 -15.72 -3.24
C THR A 277 34.28 -15.56 -1.75
N LEU A 278 34.67 -14.36 -1.30
CA LEU A 278 34.87 -14.08 0.12
C LEU A 278 33.54 -13.73 0.78
N PRO A 279 33.12 -14.45 1.82
CA PRO A 279 31.83 -14.19 2.46
C PRO A 279 31.94 -12.95 3.37
N ALA A 280 31.10 -11.93 3.11
CA ALA A 280 31.01 -10.76 3.97
C ALA A 280 30.47 -11.09 5.38
N PHE A 281 29.68 -12.15 5.49
CA PHE A 281 29.20 -12.70 6.75
C PHE A 281 29.78 -14.09 7.00
N THR A 282 30.21 -14.33 8.23
CA THR A 282 30.53 -15.67 8.71
C THR A 282 29.69 -15.96 9.95
N SER A 283 29.24 -17.20 10.09
CA SER A 283 28.47 -17.64 11.24
C SER A 283 28.86 -19.04 11.69
N VAL A 284 28.63 -19.31 12.98
CA VAL A 284 28.80 -20.65 13.55
C VAL A 284 27.68 -21.52 13.03
N HIS A 285 28.02 -22.64 12.38
CA HIS A 285 27.01 -23.55 11.85
C HIS A 285 26.25 -24.25 12.99
N ASN A 286 24.93 -24.08 13.01
CA ASN A 286 24.03 -24.81 13.90
C ASN A 286 22.96 -25.55 13.08
N ALA A 287 22.63 -26.77 13.50
CA ALA A 287 21.57 -27.54 12.84
C ALA A 287 20.22 -26.82 13.00
N HIS A 288 19.43 -26.75 11.91
CA HIS A 288 18.07 -26.22 11.97
C HIS A 288 17.16 -27.14 12.80
N GLN A 289 16.77 -26.67 13.98
CA GLN A 289 15.90 -27.37 14.94
C GLN A 289 14.44 -26.94 14.85
N TRP A 290 14.04 -26.20 13.82
CA TRP A 290 12.68 -25.69 13.68
C TRP A 290 12.26 -25.66 12.21
N GLU A 291 10.96 -25.48 12.01
CA GLU A 291 10.37 -25.24 10.69
C GLU A 291 9.10 -24.38 10.80
N LEU A 292 8.70 -23.80 9.67
CA LEU A 292 7.47 -23.05 9.52
C LEU A 292 6.47 -23.89 8.73
N ARG A 293 5.28 -24.10 9.29
CA ARG A 293 4.19 -24.86 8.67
C ARG A 293 3.01 -23.95 8.42
N LYS A 294 2.24 -24.22 7.37
CA LYS A 294 0.95 -23.55 7.13
C LYS A 294 -0.16 -24.33 7.80
N GLU A 295 -0.94 -23.68 8.64
CA GLU A 295 -2.06 -24.27 9.38
C GLU A 295 -3.31 -23.40 9.30
N PRO A 296 -4.52 -23.98 9.32
CA PRO A 296 -5.77 -23.20 9.33
C PRO A 296 -5.85 -22.24 10.53
N SER A 297 -6.08 -20.95 10.28
CA SER A 297 -6.20 -19.91 11.31
C SER A 297 -6.99 -18.70 10.79
N VAL A 298 -7.51 -17.88 11.70
CA VAL A 298 -8.11 -16.57 11.39
C VAL A 298 -7.03 -15.50 11.61
N GLU A 299 -6.31 -15.15 10.54
CA GLU A 299 -5.25 -14.14 10.56
C GLU A 299 -5.75 -12.78 10.04
N LEU A 300 -5.43 -11.72 10.77
CA LEU A 300 -5.56 -10.35 10.29
C LEU A 300 -4.61 -10.15 9.11
N GLY A 301 -5.11 -9.59 8.01
CA GLY A 301 -4.37 -9.43 6.75
C GLY A 301 -5.31 -8.99 5.64
N TYR A 302 -4.79 -8.55 4.49
CA TYR A 302 -5.57 -7.87 3.44
C TYR A 302 -7.02 -8.36 3.27
N GLY A 303 -7.97 -7.45 3.41
CA GLY A 303 -9.41 -7.70 3.36
C GLY A 303 -10.00 -8.48 4.55
N SER A 304 -9.31 -8.59 5.68
CA SER A 304 -9.85 -9.21 6.91
C SER A 304 -10.88 -8.35 7.62
N VAL A 305 -10.80 -7.02 7.47
CA VAL A 305 -11.71 -6.04 8.06
C VAL A 305 -12.49 -5.37 6.92
N PRO A 306 -13.82 -5.16 7.05
CA PRO A 306 -14.59 -4.41 6.06
C PRO A 306 -13.97 -3.04 5.77
N PHE A 307 -13.87 -2.71 4.49
CA PHE A 307 -13.31 -1.44 4.06
C PHE A 307 -14.34 -0.31 4.22
N THR A 308 -14.29 0.36 5.37
CA THR A 308 -15.22 1.42 5.79
C THR A 308 -14.44 2.63 6.32
N PRO A 309 -13.72 3.37 5.44
CA PRO A 309 -12.87 4.48 5.86
C PRO A 309 -13.72 5.61 6.47
N SER A 310 -13.18 6.25 7.52
CA SER A 310 -13.78 7.43 8.14
C SER A 310 -13.00 8.67 7.72
N VAL A 311 -13.51 9.39 6.72
CA VAL A 311 -12.89 10.62 6.23
C VAL A 311 -13.62 11.81 6.85
N GLY A 312 -12.85 12.77 7.38
CA GLY A 312 -13.38 14.00 7.98
C GLY A 312 -12.61 15.24 7.55
N LEU A 313 -13.11 16.40 7.96
CA LEU A 313 -12.48 17.70 7.64
C LEU A 313 -11.02 17.76 8.08
N LEU A 314 -10.74 17.25 9.28
CA LEU A 314 -9.43 17.07 9.86
C LEU A 314 -8.99 15.59 9.79
N PRO A 315 -7.67 15.30 9.87
CA PRO A 315 -7.16 13.94 9.89
C PRO A 315 -7.87 13.03 10.89
N GLN A 316 -8.19 11.81 10.45
CA GLN A 316 -8.77 10.73 11.25
C GLN A 316 -7.74 9.60 11.40
N PRO A 317 -7.48 9.12 12.63
CA PRO A 317 -6.47 8.10 12.84
C PRO A 317 -6.86 6.76 12.20
N ILE A 318 -5.88 6.08 11.63
CA ILE A 318 -5.97 4.71 11.14
C ILE A 318 -5.35 3.81 12.21
N SER A 319 -6.09 2.77 12.62
CA SER A 319 -5.58 1.74 13.53
C SER A 319 -4.66 0.74 12.82
N PRO A 320 -3.75 0.05 13.53
CA PRO A 320 -2.97 -1.04 12.95
C PRO A 320 -3.83 -2.10 12.26
N GLU A 321 -4.97 -2.47 12.84
CA GLU A 321 -5.88 -3.46 12.28
C GLU A 321 -6.46 -3.01 10.94
N GLN A 322 -6.85 -1.73 10.84
CA GLN A 322 -7.31 -1.13 9.60
C GLN A 322 -6.19 -1.05 8.57
N PHE A 323 -4.99 -0.61 8.96
CA PHE A 323 -3.85 -0.53 8.06
C PHE A 323 -3.49 -1.92 7.50
N ILE A 324 -3.33 -2.94 8.34
CA ILE A 324 -2.99 -4.31 7.90
C ILE A 324 -4.09 -4.90 7.00
N ALA A 325 -5.36 -4.58 7.26
CA ALA A 325 -6.47 -5.08 6.47
C ALA A 325 -6.69 -4.31 5.15
N TRP A 326 -6.35 -3.02 5.08
CA TRP A 326 -6.68 -2.16 3.96
C TRP A 326 -5.49 -1.80 3.08
N CYS A 327 -4.27 -1.82 3.64
CA CYS A 327 -3.07 -1.43 2.94
C CYS A 327 -2.83 -2.33 1.74
N PRO A 328 -2.74 -1.75 0.52
CA PRO A 328 -2.39 -2.51 -0.66
C PRO A 328 -0.96 -3.02 -0.61
N GLU A 329 -0.62 -3.91 -1.54
CA GLU A 329 0.77 -4.25 -1.81
C GLU A 329 1.57 -2.97 -2.16
N THR A 330 2.79 -2.89 -1.65
CA THR A 330 3.77 -1.84 -1.95
C THR A 330 4.28 -1.96 -3.39
N LYS A 331 3.38 -1.69 -4.33
CA LYS A 331 3.58 -1.76 -5.77
C LYS A 331 2.94 -0.55 -6.42
N LEU A 332 3.74 0.19 -7.19
CA LEU A 332 3.28 1.27 -8.05
C LEU A 332 3.45 0.82 -9.50
N GLU A 333 2.35 0.69 -10.23
CA GLU A 333 2.33 0.28 -11.63
C GLU A 333 2.10 1.48 -12.56
N GLY A 334 2.82 1.49 -13.68
CA GLY A 334 2.68 2.51 -14.72
C GLY A 334 1.46 2.23 -15.61
N GLY A 335 0.40 3.00 -15.42
CA GLY A 335 -0.67 3.25 -16.40
C GLY A 335 -0.75 4.76 -16.68
N PRO A 336 -1.75 5.28 -17.40
CA PRO A 336 -1.91 6.73 -17.58
C PRO A 336 -2.02 7.53 -16.26
N PHE A 337 -2.26 6.82 -15.15
CA PHE A 337 -2.42 7.30 -13.77
C PHE A 337 -1.78 6.29 -12.79
N PRO A 338 -1.39 6.67 -11.56
CA PRO A 338 -0.77 5.75 -10.61
C PRO A 338 -1.73 4.62 -10.22
N LEU A 339 -1.30 3.38 -10.44
CA LEU A 339 -1.96 2.17 -9.95
C LEU A 339 -1.22 1.66 -8.71
N ILE A 340 -1.89 1.63 -7.56
CA ILE A 340 -1.30 1.25 -6.28
C ILE A 340 -1.79 -0.15 -5.91
N GLY A 341 -0.88 -1.07 -5.61
CA GLY A 341 -1.23 -2.44 -5.21
C GLY A 341 -1.74 -3.34 -6.32
N GLY A 342 -1.37 -3.06 -7.58
CA GLY A 342 -1.67 -3.94 -8.71
C GLY A 342 -3.10 -3.86 -9.26
N GLY A 343 -3.90 -2.85 -8.86
CA GLY A 343 -5.24 -2.66 -9.42
C GLY A 343 -6.08 -1.59 -8.74
N GLU A 344 -7.30 -1.38 -9.24
CA GLU A 344 -8.19 -0.29 -8.78
C GLU A 344 -8.57 -0.40 -7.30
N THR A 345 -8.72 -1.62 -6.77
CA THR A 345 -9.07 -1.81 -5.35
C THR A 345 -7.95 -1.33 -4.43
N GLY A 346 -6.69 -1.60 -4.77
CA GLY A 346 -5.56 -1.12 -4.01
C GLY A 346 -5.44 0.40 -4.06
N THR A 347 -5.62 0.98 -5.25
CA THR A 347 -5.70 2.44 -5.44
C THR A 347 -6.81 3.07 -4.61
N ARG A 348 -8.02 2.51 -4.66
CA ARG A 348 -9.17 2.97 -3.85
C ARG A 348 -8.83 3.00 -2.37
N ASN A 349 -8.24 1.92 -1.85
CA ASN A 349 -7.89 1.82 -0.45
C ASN A 349 -6.80 2.82 -0.04
N ALA A 350 -5.75 2.95 -0.85
CA ALA A 350 -4.69 3.94 -0.62
C ALA A 350 -5.23 5.37 -0.62
N ILE A 351 -6.08 5.74 -1.59
CA ILE A 351 -6.72 7.06 -1.66
C ILE A 351 -7.50 7.36 -0.38
N ALA A 352 -8.32 6.42 0.10
CA ALA A 352 -9.09 6.64 1.31
C ALA A 352 -8.19 6.82 2.55
N MET A 353 -7.15 6.00 2.69
CA MET A 353 -6.21 6.14 3.80
C MET A 353 -5.40 7.45 3.73
N LEU A 354 -5.06 7.92 2.54
CA LEU A 354 -4.46 9.25 2.33
C LEU A 354 -5.42 10.36 2.77
N LEU A 355 -6.71 10.28 2.40
CA LEU A 355 -7.74 11.23 2.84
C LEU A 355 -7.93 11.21 4.37
N MET A 356 -7.95 10.03 4.98
CA MET A 356 -7.98 9.90 6.45
C MET A 356 -6.76 10.60 7.08
N SER A 357 -5.58 10.45 6.49
CA SER A 357 -4.32 10.96 7.06
C SER A 357 -4.13 12.47 6.92
N LEU A 358 -4.66 13.07 5.85
CA LEU A 358 -4.49 14.49 5.53
C LEU A 358 -5.73 15.32 5.90
N GLY A 359 -6.92 14.71 5.89
CA GLY A 359 -8.19 15.40 6.04
C GLY A 359 -8.63 16.15 4.78
N LEU A 360 -9.92 16.49 4.70
CA LEU A 360 -10.49 17.18 3.54
C LEU A 360 -9.94 18.60 3.37
N VAL A 361 -9.75 19.34 4.47
CA VAL A 361 -9.27 20.74 4.43
C VAL A 361 -7.89 20.85 3.79
N GLU A 362 -7.01 19.88 4.06
CA GLU A 362 -5.70 19.83 3.41
C GLU A 362 -5.81 19.34 1.96
N THR A 363 -6.65 18.32 1.73
CA THR A 363 -6.84 17.72 0.41
C THR A 363 -7.29 18.73 -0.64
N VAL A 364 -8.24 19.62 -0.30
CA VAL A 364 -8.75 20.60 -1.27
C VAL A 364 -7.69 21.62 -1.71
N ARG A 365 -6.59 21.77 -0.96
CA ARG A 365 -5.46 22.64 -1.34
C ARG A 365 -4.54 22.01 -2.38
N LEU A 366 -4.65 20.70 -2.64
CA LEU A 366 -3.76 19.99 -3.57
C LEU A 366 -4.11 20.22 -5.05
N VAL A 367 -5.30 20.73 -5.33
CA VAL A 367 -5.82 21.00 -6.69
C VAL A 367 -6.52 22.35 -6.70
N ALA A 368 -6.56 23.01 -7.86
CA ALA A 368 -7.22 24.31 -8.01
C ALA A 368 -8.70 24.29 -7.57
N GLY A 369 -9.11 25.32 -6.83
CA GLY A 369 -10.48 25.46 -6.33
C GLY A 369 -11.56 25.41 -7.41
N TYR A 370 -11.30 25.95 -8.60
CA TYR A 370 -12.24 25.87 -9.74
C TYR A 370 -12.59 24.42 -10.12
N GLU A 371 -11.61 23.51 -10.13
CA GLU A 371 -11.86 22.10 -10.44
C GLU A 371 -12.74 21.44 -9.37
N TRP A 372 -12.54 21.80 -8.10
CA TRP A 372 -13.40 21.33 -7.02
C TRP A 372 -14.84 21.78 -7.18
N VAL A 373 -15.10 23.08 -7.41
CA VAL A 373 -16.46 23.59 -7.61
C VAL A 373 -17.13 22.90 -8.80
N ARG A 374 -16.40 22.73 -9.91
CA ARG A 374 -16.90 22.05 -11.09
C ARG A 374 -17.26 20.59 -10.79
N SER A 375 -16.38 19.83 -10.16
CA SER A 375 -16.59 18.42 -9.86
C SER A 375 -17.67 18.19 -8.80
N LEU A 376 -17.71 18.99 -7.73
CA LEU A 376 -18.72 18.87 -6.70
C LEU A 376 -20.13 19.12 -7.26
N ARG A 377 -20.31 20.17 -8.08
CA ARG A 377 -21.60 20.40 -8.76
C ARG A 377 -21.99 19.26 -9.69
N HIS A 378 -21.02 18.66 -10.39
CA HIS A 378 -21.28 17.48 -11.22
C HIS A 378 -21.75 16.29 -10.37
N VAL A 379 -21.05 16.00 -9.27
CA VAL A 379 -21.43 14.92 -8.34
C VAL A 379 -22.82 15.17 -7.73
N THR A 380 -23.13 16.38 -7.29
CA THR A 380 -24.47 16.73 -6.76
C THR A 380 -25.58 16.44 -7.78
N ARG A 381 -25.38 16.81 -9.05
CA ARG A 381 -26.36 16.53 -10.12
C ARG A 381 -26.51 15.03 -10.37
N ASN A 382 -25.41 14.27 -10.34
CA ASN A 382 -25.45 12.82 -10.50
C ASN A 382 -26.19 12.14 -9.34
N GLN A 383 -26.00 12.63 -8.10
CA GLN A 383 -26.72 12.12 -6.92
C GLN A 383 -28.23 12.36 -7.00
N GLN A 384 -28.67 13.48 -7.60
CA GLN A 384 -30.10 13.74 -7.85
C GLN A 384 -30.73 12.73 -8.82
N GLN A 385 -29.91 12.10 -9.68
CA GLN A 385 -30.33 11.08 -10.65
C GLN A 385 -30.07 9.64 -10.15
N ASP A 386 -29.64 9.47 -8.89
CA ASP A 386 -29.18 8.18 -8.38
C ASP A 386 -30.27 7.11 -8.39
N SER A 387 -31.53 7.47 -8.11
CA SER A 387 -32.65 6.53 -8.12
C SER A 387 -32.82 5.86 -9.50
N GLN A 388 -32.82 6.64 -10.58
CA GLN A 388 -32.93 6.13 -11.94
C GLN A 388 -31.73 5.26 -12.32
N LYS A 389 -30.52 5.67 -11.92
CA LYS A 389 -29.29 4.90 -12.15
C LYS A 389 -29.31 3.57 -11.41
N ARG A 390 -29.75 3.57 -10.15
CA ARG A 390 -29.92 2.37 -9.33
C ARG A 390 -30.92 1.39 -9.93
N ASP A 391 -32.06 1.87 -10.41
CA ASP A 391 -33.06 1.02 -11.05
C ASP A 391 -32.48 0.28 -12.26
N LEU A 392 -31.73 1.01 -13.11
CA LEU A 392 -31.03 0.42 -14.25
C LEU A 392 -29.98 -0.62 -13.83
N TRP A 393 -29.22 -0.34 -12.77
CA TRP A 393 -28.20 -1.25 -12.26
C TRP A 393 -28.83 -2.51 -11.64
N TRP A 394 -29.95 -2.38 -10.94
CA TRP A 394 -30.73 -3.50 -10.44
C TRP A 394 -31.27 -4.38 -11.55
N GLN A 395 -31.80 -3.77 -12.61
CA GLN A 395 -32.23 -4.51 -13.80
C GLN A 395 -31.06 -5.29 -14.40
N LYS A 396 -29.93 -4.63 -14.62
CA LYS A 396 -28.72 -5.25 -15.17
C LYS A 396 -28.17 -6.37 -14.29
N ALA A 397 -28.16 -6.19 -12.97
CA ALA A 397 -27.72 -7.21 -12.02
C ALA A 397 -28.59 -8.48 -12.11
N ARG A 398 -29.91 -8.31 -12.24
CA ARG A 398 -30.86 -9.42 -12.40
C ARG A 398 -30.70 -10.13 -13.75
N GLU A 399 -30.55 -9.37 -14.83
CA GLU A 399 -30.30 -9.93 -16.17
C GLU A 399 -29.02 -10.77 -16.18
N ILE A 400 -27.93 -10.26 -15.61
CA ILE A 400 -26.66 -10.99 -15.51
C ILE A 400 -26.78 -12.21 -14.59
N ALA A 401 -27.46 -12.10 -13.45
CA ALA A 401 -27.68 -13.24 -12.56
C ALA A 401 -28.45 -14.36 -13.26
N GLN A 402 -29.50 -14.01 -14.02
CA GLN A 402 -30.26 -14.97 -14.81
C GLN A 402 -29.41 -15.62 -15.91
N GLN A 403 -28.59 -14.83 -16.61
CA GLN A 403 -27.66 -15.33 -17.63
C GLN A 403 -26.66 -16.32 -17.02
N LEU A 404 -26.03 -15.97 -15.89
CA LEU A 404 -25.08 -16.84 -15.18
C LEU A 404 -25.72 -18.17 -14.75
N LYS A 405 -26.97 -18.15 -14.32
CA LYS A 405 -27.69 -19.37 -13.96
C LYS A 405 -28.03 -20.23 -15.18
N VAL A 406 -28.56 -19.63 -16.24
CA VAL A 406 -29.07 -20.36 -17.42
C VAL A 406 -27.94 -20.86 -18.32
N GLU A 407 -26.97 -20.00 -18.63
CA GLU A 407 -25.91 -20.32 -19.61
C GLU A 407 -24.70 -20.99 -18.97
N HIS A 408 -24.45 -20.73 -17.69
CA HIS A 408 -23.26 -21.21 -16.99
C HIS A 408 -23.56 -22.16 -15.82
N GLY A 409 -24.83 -22.49 -15.57
CA GLY A 409 -25.21 -23.49 -14.58
C GLY A 409 -24.87 -23.13 -13.13
N VAL A 410 -24.66 -21.85 -12.82
CA VAL A 410 -24.37 -21.39 -11.46
C VAL A 410 -25.58 -21.66 -10.55
N GLY A 411 -25.40 -22.38 -9.45
CA GLY A 411 -26.51 -22.82 -8.60
C GLY A 411 -27.21 -21.70 -7.83
N GLY A 412 -26.49 -20.64 -7.46
CA GLY A 412 -27.12 -19.42 -6.97
C GLY A 412 -26.26 -18.17 -7.03
N ILE A 413 -26.96 -17.03 -7.05
CA ILE A 413 -26.40 -15.70 -7.23
C ILE A 413 -27.07 -14.72 -6.27
N GLY A 414 -26.25 -14.00 -5.52
CA GLY A 414 -26.64 -12.89 -4.68
C GLY A 414 -25.90 -11.63 -5.09
N VAL A 415 -26.34 -10.50 -4.56
CA VAL A 415 -25.65 -9.21 -4.70
C VAL A 415 -25.24 -8.71 -3.32
N ILE A 416 -24.12 -7.99 -3.24
CA ILE A 416 -23.65 -7.27 -2.06
C ILE A 416 -23.16 -5.85 -2.45
N GLY A 417 -22.78 -5.05 -1.45
CA GLY A 417 -22.09 -3.78 -1.67
C GLY A 417 -23.00 -2.61 -2.02
N SER A 418 -22.49 -1.71 -2.89
CA SER A 418 -23.08 -0.38 -3.12
C SER A 418 -24.55 -0.41 -3.55
N LEU A 419 -24.95 -1.40 -4.35
CA LEU A 419 -26.31 -1.47 -4.91
C LEU A 419 -27.38 -1.75 -3.83
N ILE A 420 -27.00 -2.35 -2.71
CA ILE A 420 -27.89 -2.65 -1.57
C ILE A 420 -27.86 -1.55 -0.52
N GLY A 421 -26.73 -0.86 -0.37
CA GLY A 421 -26.60 0.23 0.59
C GLY A 421 -27.49 1.43 0.24
N ASP A 422 -27.67 2.33 1.20
CA ASP A 422 -28.52 3.52 1.06
C ASP A 422 -27.76 4.75 0.51
N GLN A 423 -26.44 4.64 0.37
CA GLN A 423 -25.60 5.73 -0.12
C GLN A 423 -25.67 5.86 -1.65
N PRO A 424 -25.61 7.09 -2.21
CA PRO A 424 -25.60 7.26 -3.67
C PRO A 424 -24.47 6.51 -4.37
N LEU A 425 -24.73 5.97 -5.56
CA LEU A 425 -23.73 5.29 -6.37
C LEU A 425 -22.67 6.29 -6.85
N ASN A 426 -21.40 6.01 -6.53
CA ASN A 426 -20.27 6.88 -6.81
C ASN A 426 -19.26 6.21 -7.77
N ARG A 427 -18.08 6.82 -7.92
CA ARG A 427 -17.02 6.36 -8.84
C ARG A 427 -16.50 4.94 -8.53
N TRP A 428 -16.57 4.53 -7.26
CA TRP A 428 -16.14 3.21 -6.78
C TRP A 428 -17.28 2.21 -6.64
N SER A 429 -18.52 2.61 -6.93
CA SER A 429 -19.64 1.69 -6.92
C SER A 429 -19.55 0.72 -8.08
N GLU A 430 -19.76 -0.55 -7.77
CA GLU A 430 -19.80 -1.64 -8.73
C GLU A 430 -20.98 -2.57 -8.41
N ILE A 431 -21.49 -3.27 -9.42
CA ILE A 431 -22.40 -4.39 -9.18
C ILE A 431 -21.53 -5.56 -8.72
N HIS A 432 -21.60 -5.90 -7.44
CA HIS A 432 -20.83 -7.01 -6.86
C HIS A 432 -21.74 -8.22 -6.66
N LEU A 433 -21.58 -9.22 -7.52
CA LEU A 433 -22.32 -10.47 -7.46
C LEU A 433 -21.52 -11.55 -6.73
N VAL A 434 -22.21 -12.26 -5.84
CA VAL A 434 -21.70 -13.38 -5.06
C VAL A 434 -22.28 -14.67 -5.63
N LEU A 435 -21.42 -15.60 -6.02
CA LEU A 435 -21.78 -16.85 -6.68
C LEU A 435 -21.56 -18.03 -5.74
N TRP A 436 -22.44 -19.02 -5.76
CA TRP A 436 -22.23 -20.30 -5.09
C TRP A 436 -22.70 -21.47 -5.97
N ASP A 437 -22.22 -22.67 -5.63
CA ASP A 437 -22.40 -23.87 -6.44
C ASP A 437 -22.01 -23.64 -7.91
N THR A 438 -20.83 -23.04 -8.12
CA THR A 438 -20.27 -22.77 -9.44
C THR A 438 -19.64 -24.04 -10.05
N PRO A 439 -19.99 -24.44 -11.28
CA PRO A 439 -19.39 -25.60 -11.95
C PRO A 439 -17.87 -25.48 -12.16
N GLU A 440 -17.14 -26.60 -12.25
CA GLU A 440 -15.67 -26.58 -12.42
C GLU A 440 -15.20 -25.95 -13.75
N GLU A 441 -16.04 -26.09 -14.79
CA GLU A 441 -15.86 -25.48 -16.10
C GLU A 441 -16.10 -23.97 -16.11
N PHE A 442 -16.72 -23.42 -15.07
CA PHE A 442 -16.96 -21.98 -14.95
C PHE A 442 -15.65 -21.23 -14.81
N LYS A 443 -15.32 -20.41 -15.81
CA LYS A 443 -14.11 -19.59 -15.82
C LYS A 443 -14.48 -18.12 -15.66
N LYS A 444 -14.45 -17.61 -14.42
CA LYS A 444 -14.72 -16.19 -14.09
C LYS A 444 -14.05 -15.20 -15.05
N TRP A 445 -12.77 -15.41 -15.35
CA TRP A 445 -11.98 -14.51 -16.20
C TRP A 445 -12.56 -14.35 -17.62
N ARG A 446 -13.26 -15.35 -18.17
CA ARG A 446 -13.92 -15.24 -19.49
C ARG A 446 -15.13 -14.31 -19.49
N ILE A 447 -15.72 -14.07 -18.33
CA ILE A 447 -16.93 -13.26 -18.16
C ILE A 447 -16.56 -11.82 -17.77
N PHE A 448 -15.50 -11.66 -16.97
CA PHE A 448 -14.97 -10.35 -16.58
C PHE A 448 -14.62 -9.44 -17.77
N GLU A 449 -14.22 -10.01 -18.91
CA GLU A 449 -13.91 -9.23 -20.12
C GLU A 449 -15.17 -8.66 -20.81
N ILE A 450 -16.36 -9.13 -20.44
CA ILE A 450 -17.61 -8.89 -21.19
C ILE A 450 -18.63 -8.10 -20.34
N LEU A 451 -18.61 -8.28 -19.01
CA LEU A 451 -19.61 -7.70 -18.11
C LEU A 451 -18.97 -6.73 -17.09
N PRO A 452 -19.53 -5.51 -16.90
CA PRO A 452 -19.01 -4.54 -15.96
C PRO A 452 -19.50 -4.84 -14.53
N VAL A 453 -19.16 -6.01 -14.01
CA VAL A 453 -19.55 -6.50 -12.68
C VAL A 453 -18.37 -7.16 -11.99
N LYS A 454 -18.34 -7.08 -10.67
CA LYS A 454 -17.41 -7.85 -9.85
C LYS A 454 -18.04 -9.17 -9.46
N LEU A 455 -17.35 -10.27 -9.77
CA LEU A 455 -17.77 -11.61 -9.40
C LEU A 455 -16.90 -12.14 -8.27
N THR A 456 -17.54 -12.60 -7.20
CA THR A 456 -16.86 -13.31 -6.10
C THR A 456 -17.59 -14.61 -5.85
N GLU A 457 -16.87 -15.73 -5.87
CA GLU A 457 -17.45 -16.98 -5.39
C GLU A 457 -17.43 -16.98 -3.87
N ALA A 458 -18.52 -17.39 -3.24
CA ALA A 458 -18.67 -17.40 -1.78
C ALA A 458 -17.52 -18.13 -1.08
N VAL A 459 -17.05 -19.25 -1.65
CA VAL A 459 -15.93 -20.05 -1.11
C VAL A 459 -14.57 -19.34 -1.17
N TRP A 460 -14.45 -18.28 -1.98
CA TRP A 460 -13.23 -17.46 -2.12
C TRP A 460 -13.37 -16.06 -1.52
N ALA A 461 -14.51 -15.75 -0.90
CA ALA A 461 -14.75 -14.44 -0.29
C ALA A 461 -13.77 -14.19 0.87
N LEU A 462 -13.23 -12.97 0.91
CA LEU A 462 -12.39 -12.52 2.01
C LEU A 462 -13.25 -12.32 3.27
N PRO A 463 -12.69 -12.41 4.50
CA PRO A 463 -13.47 -12.27 5.73
C PRO A 463 -14.27 -10.95 5.82
N GLY A 464 -13.71 -9.84 5.32
CA GLY A 464 -14.41 -8.56 5.24
C GLY A 464 -15.61 -8.60 4.30
N ASP A 465 -15.47 -9.22 3.12
CA ASP A 465 -16.60 -9.44 2.20
C ASP A 465 -17.61 -10.43 2.80
N TRP A 466 -17.14 -11.41 3.57
CA TRP A 466 -18.00 -12.40 4.22
C TRP A 466 -18.95 -11.78 5.24
N GLN A 467 -18.48 -10.77 5.99
CA GLN A 467 -19.35 -10.02 6.89
C GLN A 467 -20.51 -9.39 6.12
N GLU A 468 -20.24 -8.73 4.99
CA GLU A 468 -21.27 -8.16 4.12
C GLU A 468 -22.20 -9.24 3.54
N ILE A 469 -21.65 -10.38 3.07
CA ILE A 469 -22.42 -11.52 2.57
C ILE A 469 -23.41 -12.02 3.62
N SER A 470 -22.94 -12.20 4.87
CA SER A 470 -23.75 -12.76 5.95
C SER A 470 -24.83 -11.80 6.47
N GLN A 471 -24.63 -10.49 6.35
CA GLN A 471 -25.49 -9.48 6.96
C GLN A 471 -26.45 -8.80 5.98
N ARG A 472 -26.03 -8.59 4.73
CA ARG A 472 -26.69 -7.66 3.81
C ARG A 472 -26.94 -8.22 2.42
N MET A 473 -26.46 -9.43 2.10
CA MET A 473 -26.67 -10.01 0.78
C MET A 473 -28.15 -10.15 0.45
N GLN A 474 -28.51 -9.74 -0.77
CA GLN A 474 -29.82 -10.02 -1.35
C GLN A 474 -29.68 -11.11 -2.41
N ILE A 475 -30.46 -12.18 -2.27
CA ILE A 475 -30.48 -13.30 -3.22
C ILE A 475 -31.26 -12.88 -4.46
N LEU A 476 -30.65 -13.05 -5.63
CA LEU A 476 -31.32 -12.84 -6.92
C LEU A 476 -31.79 -14.15 -7.52
N GLU A 477 -30.97 -15.21 -7.41
CA GLU A 477 -31.24 -16.51 -7.99
C GLU A 477 -30.77 -17.64 -7.07
N GLY A 478 -31.52 -18.74 -7.05
CA GLY A 478 -31.16 -19.95 -6.29
C GLY A 478 -31.56 -19.89 -4.82
N THR A 479 -31.05 -20.82 -4.01
CA THR A 479 -31.26 -20.87 -2.56
C THR A 479 -29.91 -20.84 -1.87
N TRP A 480 -29.75 -19.97 -0.88
CA TRP A 480 -28.50 -19.86 -0.13
C TRP A 480 -28.32 -21.07 0.80
N GLY A 481 -27.14 -21.67 0.75
CA GLY A 481 -26.71 -22.80 1.58
C GLY A 481 -25.89 -22.36 2.79
N ALA A 482 -25.46 -23.35 3.60
CA ALA A 482 -24.56 -23.13 4.73
C ALA A 482 -23.10 -23.02 4.26
N TYR A 483 -22.75 -21.92 3.62
CA TYR A 483 -21.37 -21.60 3.26
C TYR A 483 -20.64 -20.92 4.42
N GLY A 484 -19.31 -20.98 4.41
CA GLY A 484 -18.43 -20.28 5.36
C GLY A 484 -17.34 -19.50 4.63
N PRO A 485 -16.65 -18.57 5.32
CA PRO A 485 -15.53 -17.86 4.73
C PRO A 485 -14.43 -18.86 4.35
N ARG A 486 -13.59 -18.51 3.37
CA ARG A 486 -12.42 -19.30 3.03
C ARG A 486 -11.56 -19.51 4.29
N PRO A 487 -11.20 -20.75 4.67
CA PRO A 487 -10.21 -20.99 5.70
C PRO A 487 -8.91 -20.30 5.30
N ARG A 488 -8.41 -19.39 6.13
CA ARG A 488 -7.07 -18.82 5.95
C ARG A 488 -6.06 -19.76 6.57
N GLU A 489 -4.85 -19.75 6.02
CA GLU A 489 -3.71 -20.45 6.58
C GLU A 489 -2.76 -19.42 7.18
N ARG A 490 -2.26 -19.74 8.37
CA ARG A 490 -1.21 -19.00 9.05
C ARG A 490 0.07 -19.80 9.03
N VAL A 491 1.18 -19.10 8.85
CA VAL A 491 2.50 -19.68 9.06
C VAL A 491 2.75 -19.79 10.58
N ILE A 492 2.97 -21.01 11.06
CA ILE A 492 3.19 -21.34 12.47
C ILE A 492 4.58 -21.93 12.64
N PHE A 493 5.26 -21.50 13.71
CA PHE A 493 6.57 -21.99 14.09
C PHE A 493 6.46 -23.32 14.84
N HIS A 494 7.27 -24.30 14.44
CA HIS A 494 7.38 -25.60 15.09
C HIS A 494 8.83 -25.91 15.44
N TRP A 495 9.08 -26.34 16.67
CA TRP A 495 10.31 -27.04 16.99
C TRP A 495 10.28 -28.43 16.36
N LYS A 496 11.36 -28.81 15.66
CA LYS A 496 11.55 -30.18 15.21
C LYS A 496 11.79 -31.02 16.44
N GLU A 497 10.99 -32.06 16.61
CA GLU A 497 11.27 -33.07 17.63
C GLU A 497 12.66 -33.65 17.31
N THR A 498 13.62 -33.44 18.20
CA THR A 498 14.83 -34.26 18.21
C THR A 498 14.35 -35.69 18.38
N SER A 499 14.50 -36.51 17.35
CA SER A 499 14.40 -37.96 17.47
C SER A 499 15.29 -38.35 18.65
N ALA A 500 14.69 -38.70 19.77
CA ALA A 500 15.39 -39.34 20.85
C ALA A 500 15.89 -40.67 20.27
N ASP A 501 17.20 -40.72 19.98
CA ASP A 501 17.86 -41.94 19.53
C ASP A 501 17.55 -43.06 20.52
N THR A 502 16.80 -44.06 20.06
CA THR A 502 16.71 -45.40 20.66
C THR A 502 17.92 -46.24 20.31
#